data_AF-A0A1P8YBC1-F1
#
_entry.id   AF-A0A1P8YBC1-F1
#
_cell.length_a   1.000
_cell.length_b   1.000
_cell.length_c   1.000
_cell.angle_alpha   90.00
_cell.angle_beta   90.00
_cell.angle_gamma   90.00
#
_symmetry.space_group_name_H-M   'P 1'
#
loop_
_entity.id
_entity.type
_entity.pdbx_description
1 polymer ?
#
loop_
_entity_poly.entity_id
_entity_poly.type
_entity_poly.pdbx_seq_one_letter_code
_entity_poly.pdbx_strand_id
1 'polypeptide(L)'
;MTTPADAQEAFTELSEHVWLVTRVGPDTVVHRADVRRLLVPGLEHSTEVDTKAIHHEAAEYYATRPASVPSDVAEIEEIYHRGFLNNIPEDMTEPQADDVARRLGEDLEYWPVQARATVKSFAGRHDQLTEEEVASLEASQQRLTRGARLEKRLASSDIGSAGYEEAQLELLDDDTGAAIPDSRWALLFDRGDFEFMTESSRVLSAFDRYFAADHSAALSTPSSNPTHEHPWYIALAISMVERGERPLFSDATLNRLESSWAEVRRYGAALAAVAGDFPAHTRIIDQVRGEIPPRLDLARVDDIVVCQAAASRDHLDHFATTFQTSSCDQFRLSHIASIATAAGDSALADRVAETTDQYATRRPDTKTINHFRATLARKYLNLGGANELRAAPTTLSFLYGAIRTIVAPLDRTSWLDLVEDLERRSVFWPVDLTARVLEPTLRATLTPSDLTALIETADRCGLIVDLIDAASSRATTRLSLQLALGIRRIEGLLFPFAKPRAELPSIR
;
A
#
# COMPACT_ATOMS: atom_id res chain seq x y z
N MET A 1 -2.19 -14.40 -59.26
CA MET A 1 -1.79 -12.98 -59.37
C MET A 1 -2.98 -12.21 -59.90
N THR A 2 -3.69 -11.52 -59.02
CA THR A 2 -4.68 -10.50 -59.37
C THR A 2 -3.96 -9.31 -59.97
N THR A 3 -4.47 -8.77 -61.08
CA THR A 3 -3.93 -7.52 -61.64
C THR A 3 -4.41 -6.32 -60.81
N PRO A 4 -3.74 -5.15 -60.87
CA PRO A 4 -4.24 -3.94 -60.22
C PRO A 4 -5.66 -3.56 -60.64
N ALA A 5 -6.06 -3.89 -61.88
CA ALA A 5 -7.41 -3.69 -62.36
C ALA A 5 -8.42 -4.59 -61.64
N ASP A 6 -8.10 -5.89 -61.49
CA ASP A 6 -8.95 -6.83 -60.75
C ASP A 6 -9.10 -6.43 -59.28
N ALA A 7 -8.01 -5.94 -58.66
CA ALA A 7 -8.05 -5.45 -57.28
C ALA A 7 -8.94 -4.20 -57.13
N GLN A 8 -8.87 -3.26 -58.10
CA GLN A 8 -9.73 -2.07 -58.09
C GLN A 8 -11.21 -2.41 -58.34
N GLU A 9 -11.50 -3.38 -59.21
CA GLU A 9 -12.85 -3.87 -59.45
C GLU A 9 -13.42 -4.50 -58.17
N ALA A 10 -12.68 -5.41 -57.53
CA ALA A 10 -13.07 -6.03 -56.26
C ALA A 10 -13.25 -5.00 -55.12
N PHE A 11 -12.37 -3.99 -55.04
CA PHE A 11 -12.53 -2.89 -54.09
C PHE A 11 -13.80 -2.08 -54.36
N THR A 12 -14.08 -1.78 -55.62
CA THR A 12 -15.28 -1.02 -56.01
C THR A 12 -16.54 -1.77 -55.59
N GLU A 13 -16.62 -3.07 -55.91
CA GLU A 13 -17.73 -3.94 -55.50
C GLU A 13 -17.88 -3.99 -53.96
N LEU A 14 -16.78 -4.22 -53.23
CA LEU A 14 -16.81 -4.24 -51.77
C LEU A 14 -17.28 -2.90 -51.18
N SER A 15 -16.84 -1.78 -51.76
CA SER A 15 -17.17 -0.43 -51.29
C SER A 15 -18.65 -0.06 -51.47
N GLU A 16 -19.36 -0.72 -52.40
CA GLU A 16 -20.79 -0.55 -52.62
C GLU A 16 -21.64 -1.30 -51.57
N HIS A 17 -21.06 -2.31 -50.92
CA HIS A 17 -21.69 -3.05 -49.84
C HIS A 17 -21.59 -2.30 -48.50
N VAL A 18 -22.34 -1.19 -48.36
CA VAL A 18 -22.40 -0.34 -47.15
C VAL A 18 -22.79 -1.08 -45.87
N TRP A 19 -23.37 -2.28 -45.99
CA TRP A 19 -23.68 -3.14 -44.86
C TRP A 19 -22.48 -3.93 -44.35
N LEU A 20 -21.41 -4.08 -45.16
CA LEU A 20 -20.15 -4.74 -44.82
C LEU A 20 -19.05 -3.77 -44.37
N VAL A 21 -18.97 -2.62 -45.05
CA VAL A 21 -17.87 -1.66 -44.87
C VAL A 21 -18.36 -0.23 -44.73
N THR A 22 -17.54 0.58 -44.07
CA THR A 22 -17.68 2.04 -44.01
C THR A 22 -16.58 2.66 -44.86
N ARG A 23 -16.95 3.55 -45.79
CA ARG A 23 -15.97 4.27 -46.61
C ARG A 23 -15.32 5.37 -45.79
N VAL A 24 -13.99 5.33 -45.66
CA VAL A 24 -13.20 6.34 -44.92
C VAL A 24 -12.38 7.24 -45.84
N GLY A 25 -12.19 6.83 -47.10
CA GLY A 25 -11.50 7.60 -48.14
C GLY A 25 -11.95 7.20 -49.54
N PRO A 26 -11.42 7.84 -50.60
CA PRO A 26 -11.75 7.50 -51.98
C PRO A 26 -11.46 6.02 -52.30
N ASP A 27 -10.28 5.55 -51.88
CA ASP A 27 -9.76 4.21 -52.11
C ASP A 27 -9.50 3.47 -50.78
N THR A 28 -10.28 3.78 -49.75
CA THR A 28 -10.16 3.12 -48.45
C THR A 28 -11.52 2.86 -47.82
N VAL A 29 -11.70 1.63 -47.37
CA VAL A 29 -12.86 1.17 -46.62
C VAL A 29 -12.41 0.49 -45.34
N VAL A 30 -13.23 0.59 -44.30
CA VAL A 30 -13.02 -0.11 -43.02
C VAL A 30 -14.19 -1.06 -42.83
N HIS A 31 -13.91 -2.33 -42.54
CA HIS A 31 -14.96 -3.28 -42.17
C HIS A 31 -15.67 -2.81 -40.91
N ARG A 32 -17.00 -2.93 -40.88
CA ARG A 32 -17.72 -2.72 -39.62
C ARG A 32 -17.26 -3.77 -38.60
N ALA A 33 -17.23 -3.38 -37.33
CA ALA A 33 -16.75 -4.23 -36.25
C ALA A 33 -17.49 -5.57 -36.18
N ASP A 34 -18.83 -5.57 -36.32
CA ASP A 34 -19.65 -6.78 -36.31
C ASP A 34 -19.34 -7.73 -37.48
N VAL A 35 -19.05 -7.18 -38.66
CA VAL A 35 -18.66 -7.93 -39.85
C VAL A 35 -17.27 -8.55 -39.68
N ARG A 36 -16.32 -7.77 -39.16
CA ARG A 36 -14.95 -8.23 -38.87
C ARG A 36 -14.96 -9.44 -37.93
N ARG A 37 -15.80 -9.42 -36.88
CA ARG A 37 -15.95 -10.54 -35.93
C ARG A 37 -16.47 -11.83 -36.55
N LEU A 38 -17.24 -11.72 -37.63
CA LEU A 38 -17.73 -12.88 -38.37
C LEU A 38 -16.69 -13.40 -39.37
N LEU A 39 -15.98 -12.48 -40.04
CA LEU A 39 -15.05 -12.82 -41.13
C LEU A 39 -13.70 -13.33 -40.62
N VAL A 40 -13.11 -12.68 -39.62
CA VAL A 40 -11.74 -12.96 -39.16
C VAL A 40 -11.56 -14.42 -38.73
N PRO A 41 -12.43 -15.00 -37.86
CA PRO A 41 -12.31 -16.41 -37.52
C PRO A 41 -12.41 -17.32 -38.75
N GLY A 42 -13.25 -16.99 -39.72
CA GLY A 42 -13.37 -17.77 -40.96
C GLY A 42 -12.11 -17.72 -41.83
N LEU A 43 -11.45 -16.56 -41.90
CA LEU A 43 -10.21 -16.37 -42.65
C LEU A 43 -9.03 -17.11 -41.98
N GLU A 44 -8.93 -17.08 -40.66
CA GLU A 44 -7.83 -17.75 -39.92
C GLU A 44 -7.84 -19.27 -40.07
N HIS A 45 -9.01 -19.87 -40.30
CA HIS A 45 -9.14 -21.31 -40.54
C HIS A 45 -9.04 -21.68 -42.03
N SER A 46 -8.95 -20.69 -42.93
CA SER A 46 -8.82 -20.95 -44.36
C SER A 46 -7.40 -21.37 -44.72
N THR A 47 -7.25 -22.46 -45.46
CA THR A 47 -5.97 -22.86 -46.06
C THR A 47 -5.70 -22.17 -47.40
N GLU A 48 -6.68 -21.45 -47.94
CA GLU A 48 -6.61 -20.80 -49.25
C GLU A 48 -6.03 -19.38 -49.18
N VAL A 49 -6.02 -18.77 -48.00
CA VAL A 49 -5.63 -17.37 -47.79
C VAL A 49 -4.50 -17.28 -46.78
N ASP A 50 -3.40 -16.64 -47.17
CA ASP A 50 -2.32 -16.31 -46.24
C ASP A 50 -2.69 -15.06 -45.42
N THR A 51 -3.43 -15.28 -44.33
CA THR A 51 -3.90 -14.20 -43.45
C THR A 51 -2.76 -13.41 -42.81
N LYS A 52 -1.62 -14.04 -42.54
CA LYS A 52 -0.44 -13.35 -41.99
C LYS A 52 0.14 -12.38 -42.98
N ALA A 53 0.26 -12.76 -44.25
CA ALA A 53 0.70 -11.86 -45.31
C ALA A 53 -0.23 -10.64 -45.43
N ILE A 54 -1.55 -10.84 -45.35
CA ILE A 54 -2.52 -9.74 -45.38
C ILE A 54 -2.30 -8.79 -44.20
N HIS A 55 -2.17 -9.31 -42.98
CA HIS A 55 -1.91 -8.48 -41.80
C HIS A 55 -0.57 -7.73 -41.89
N HIS A 56 0.47 -8.35 -42.45
CA HIS A 56 1.77 -7.70 -42.63
C HIS A 56 1.68 -6.51 -43.59
N GLU A 57 1.14 -6.74 -44.80
CA GLU A 57 0.97 -5.69 -45.81
C GLU A 57 0.05 -4.57 -45.33
N ALA A 58 -1.02 -4.90 -44.60
CA ALA A 58 -1.92 -3.91 -44.03
C ALA A 58 -1.25 -3.08 -42.93
N ALA A 59 -0.47 -3.70 -42.05
CA ALA A 59 0.31 -2.99 -41.03
C ALA A 59 1.32 -2.02 -41.68
N GLU A 60 2.03 -2.46 -42.71
CA GLU A 60 2.98 -1.61 -43.46
C GLU A 60 2.26 -0.44 -44.15
N TYR A 61 1.12 -0.70 -44.80
CA TYR A 61 0.32 0.33 -45.44
C TYR A 61 -0.09 1.43 -44.45
N TYR A 62 -0.68 1.08 -43.31
CA TYR A 62 -1.13 2.07 -42.33
C TYR A 62 0.03 2.77 -41.61
N ALA A 63 1.19 2.11 -41.45
CA ALA A 63 2.40 2.74 -40.92
C ALA A 63 2.88 3.92 -41.79
N THR A 64 2.60 3.92 -43.11
CA THR A 64 2.92 5.06 -43.99
C THR A 64 2.06 6.30 -43.78
N ARG A 65 0.98 6.20 -42.98
CA ARG A 65 -0.01 7.26 -42.74
C ARG A 65 -0.59 7.80 -44.05
N PRO A 66 -1.31 6.94 -44.81
CA PRO A 66 -1.83 7.30 -46.12
C PRO A 66 -2.74 8.53 -46.02
N ALA A 67 -2.57 9.49 -46.93
CA ALA A 67 -3.27 10.78 -46.89
C ALA A 67 -4.80 10.67 -46.98
N SER A 68 -5.31 9.52 -47.48
CA SER A 68 -6.74 9.21 -47.56
C SER A 68 -7.36 8.76 -46.24
N VAL A 69 -6.55 8.50 -45.20
CA VAL A 69 -6.99 7.96 -43.91
C VAL A 69 -6.63 8.95 -42.80
N PRO A 70 -7.57 9.29 -41.90
CA PRO A 70 -7.24 10.07 -40.71
C PRO A 70 -6.10 9.42 -39.91
N SER A 71 -5.15 10.23 -39.43
CA SER A 71 -3.92 9.72 -38.80
C SER A 71 -4.19 8.84 -37.57
N ASP A 72 -5.21 9.19 -36.79
CA ASP A 72 -5.63 8.45 -35.59
C ASP A 72 -6.31 7.11 -35.94
N VAL A 73 -6.96 7.02 -37.11
CA VAL A 73 -7.53 5.77 -37.61
C VAL A 73 -6.41 4.88 -38.14
N ALA A 74 -5.47 5.45 -38.89
CA ALA A 74 -4.30 4.71 -39.38
C ALA A 74 -3.46 4.13 -38.23
N GLU A 75 -3.31 4.85 -37.11
CA GLU A 75 -2.60 4.33 -35.93
C GLU A 75 -3.26 3.07 -35.36
N ILE A 76 -4.57 3.12 -35.16
CA ILE A 76 -5.31 2.01 -34.57
C ILE A 76 -5.38 0.82 -35.51
N GLU A 77 -5.55 1.05 -36.82
CA GLU A 77 -5.54 -0.04 -37.81
C GLU A 77 -4.14 -0.65 -37.97
N GLU A 78 -3.07 0.14 -37.89
CA GLU A 78 -1.70 -0.39 -37.81
C GLU A 78 -1.53 -1.32 -36.61
N ILE A 79 -1.90 -0.85 -35.41
CA ILE A 79 -1.80 -1.63 -34.16
C ILE A 79 -2.71 -2.86 -34.22
N TYR A 80 -3.89 -2.73 -34.82
CA TYR A 80 -4.83 -3.83 -35.04
C TYR A 80 -4.18 -4.98 -35.80
N HIS A 81 -3.55 -4.69 -36.95
CA HIS A 81 -2.90 -5.71 -37.75
C HIS A 81 -1.63 -6.25 -37.09
N ARG A 82 -0.84 -5.40 -36.42
CA ARG A 82 0.30 -5.83 -35.61
C ARG A 82 -0.10 -6.79 -34.47
N GLY A 83 -1.27 -6.60 -33.88
CA GLY A 83 -1.82 -7.47 -32.83
C GLY A 83 -2.03 -8.91 -33.29
N PHE A 84 -2.60 -9.13 -34.48
CA PHE A 84 -2.73 -10.47 -35.07
C PHE A 84 -1.38 -11.14 -35.36
N LEU A 85 -0.31 -10.34 -35.49
CA LEU A 85 1.04 -10.82 -35.71
C LEU A 85 1.84 -11.00 -34.42
N ASN A 86 1.25 -10.79 -33.23
CA ASN A 86 1.97 -10.75 -31.95
C ASN A 86 3.14 -9.74 -31.94
N ASN A 87 3.03 -8.64 -32.69
CA ASN A 87 4.08 -7.64 -32.86
C ASN A 87 3.67 -6.26 -32.32
N ILE A 88 3.24 -6.23 -31.06
CA ILE A 88 2.85 -5.00 -30.38
C ILE A 88 4.10 -4.15 -30.09
N PRO A 89 4.10 -2.84 -30.40
CA PRO A 89 5.22 -1.95 -30.07
C PRO A 89 5.59 -2.00 -28.58
N GLU A 90 6.87 -2.26 -28.28
CA GLU A 90 7.39 -2.32 -26.91
C GLU A 90 7.35 -0.97 -26.19
N ASP A 91 7.38 0.13 -26.95
CA ASP A 91 7.36 1.51 -26.47
C ASP A 91 5.94 2.12 -26.39
N MET A 92 4.90 1.28 -26.49
CA MET A 92 3.51 1.72 -26.37
C MET A 92 3.26 2.31 -24.97
N THR A 93 2.85 3.58 -24.94
CA THR A 93 2.50 4.26 -23.67
C THR A 93 1.15 3.79 -23.13
N GLU A 94 0.93 3.92 -21.81
CA GLU A 94 -0.35 3.57 -21.18
C GLU A 94 -1.57 4.26 -21.82
N PRO A 95 -1.56 5.57 -22.12
CA PRO A 95 -2.69 6.22 -22.81
C PRO A 95 -2.95 5.67 -24.21
N GLN A 96 -1.90 5.30 -24.95
CA GLN A 96 -2.07 4.69 -26.28
C GLN A 96 -2.66 3.28 -26.16
N ALA A 97 -2.15 2.47 -25.23
CA ALA A 97 -2.67 1.13 -24.97
C ALA A 97 -4.15 1.16 -24.53
N ASP A 98 -4.52 2.12 -23.67
CA ASP A 98 -5.92 2.31 -23.27
C ASP A 98 -6.81 2.75 -24.44
N ASP A 99 -6.32 3.66 -25.30
CA ASP A 99 -7.07 4.06 -26.51
C ASP A 99 -7.29 2.88 -27.46
N VAL A 100 -6.26 2.06 -27.68
CA VAL A 100 -6.35 0.81 -28.48
C VAL A 100 -7.39 -0.13 -27.87
N ALA A 101 -7.26 -0.45 -26.57
CA ALA A 101 -8.19 -1.35 -25.89
C ALA A 101 -9.64 -0.84 -25.93
N ARG A 102 -9.83 0.48 -25.81
CA ARG A 102 -11.15 1.12 -25.86
C ARG A 102 -11.75 1.14 -27.26
N ARG A 103 -10.96 1.46 -28.30
CA ARG A 103 -11.45 1.58 -29.69
C ARG A 103 -11.71 0.21 -30.33
N LEU A 104 -10.89 -0.79 -30.02
CA LEU A 104 -11.10 -2.15 -30.51
C LEU A 104 -12.19 -2.88 -29.74
N GLY A 105 -12.32 -2.63 -28.43
CA GLY A 105 -13.33 -3.26 -27.59
C GLY A 105 -13.24 -4.79 -27.67
N GLU A 106 -14.33 -5.43 -28.09
CA GLU A 106 -14.41 -6.89 -28.22
C GLU A 106 -13.55 -7.45 -29.37
N ASP A 107 -13.14 -6.63 -30.35
CA ASP A 107 -12.27 -7.10 -31.44
C ASP A 107 -10.90 -7.55 -30.92
N LEU A 108 -10.49 -7.03 -29.76
CA LEU A 108 -9.27 -7.42 -29.07
C LEU A 108 -9.31 -8.89 -28.62
N GLU A 109 -10.49 -9.47 -28.39
CA GLU A 109 -10.66 -10.85 -27.94
C GLU A 109 -10.33 -11.90 -29.02
N TYR A 110 -10.19 -11.46 -30.27
CA TYR A 110 -9.80 -12.31 -31.41
C TYR A 110 -8.29 -12.31 -31.64
N TRP A 111 -7.54 -11.46 -30.95
CA TRP A 111 -6.09 -11.45 -31.06
C TRP A 111 -5.49 -12.71 -30.42
N PRO A 112 -4.27 -13.09 -30.82
CA PRO A 112 -3.51 -14.05 -30.06
C PRO A 112 -3.38 -13.61 -28.60
N VAL A 113 -3.43 -14.59 -27.69
CA VAL A 113 -3.51 -14.38 -26.24
C VAL A 113 -2.44 -13.41 -25.73
N GLN A 114 -1.20 -13.55 -26.22
CA GLN A 114 -0.06 -12.72 -25.83
C GLN A 114 -0.22 -11.25 -26.22
N ALA A 115 -0.61 -10.93 -27.45
CA ALA A 115 -0.84 -9.56 -27.89
C ALA A 115 -1.96 -8.88 -27.09
N ARG A 116 -3.07 -9.60 -26.88
CA ARG A 116 -4.20 -9.13 -26.07
C ARG A 116 -3.77 -8.85 -24.63
N ALA A 117 -3.04 -9.78 -24.01
CA ALA A 117 -2.51 -9.63 -22.67
C ALA A 117 -1.57 -8.41 -22.58
N THR A 118 -0.68 -8.23 -23.56
CA THR A 118 0.29 -7.14 -23.61
C THR A 118 -0.41 -5.77 -23.63
N VAL A 119 -1.39 -5.59 -24.52
CA VAL A 119 -2.15 -4.32 -24.58
C VAL A 119 -2.96 -4.08 -23.30
N LYS A 120 -3.64 -5.10 -22.76
CA LYS A 120 -4.38 -4.94 -21.49
C LYS A 120 -3.45 -4.59 -20.32
N SER A 121 -2.25 -5.18 -20.28
CA SER A 121 -1.23 -4.89 -19.27
C SER A 121 -0.71 -3.46 -19.40
N PHE A 122 -0.34 -3.01 -20.60
CA PHE A 122 0.10 -1.63 -20.84
C PHE A 122 -0.98 -0.60 -20.56
N ALA A 123 -2.24 -0.92 -20.80
CA ALA A 123 -3.39 -0.06 -20.49
C ALA A 123 -3.73 0.01 -18.98
N GLY A 124 -2.95 -0.63 -18.10
CA GLY A 124 -3.22 -0.68 -16.66
C GLY A 124 -4.48 -1.52 -16.30
N ARG A 125 -5.03 -2.29 -17.24
CA ARG A 125 -6.28 -3.05 -17.07
C ARG A 125 -6.04 -4.42 -16.45
N HIS A 126 -5.17 -4.50 -15.45
CA HIS A 126 -4.64 -5.74 -14.90
C HIS A 126 -5.73 -6.74 -14.46
N ASP A 127 -6.85 -6.27 -13.93
CA ASP A 127 -7.97 -7.12 -13.48
C ASP A 127 -8.82 -7.71 -14.62
N GLN A 128 -8.67 -7.21 -15.85
CA GLN A 128 -9.40 -7.70 -17.03
C GLN A 128 -8.64 -8.82 -17.75
N LEU A 129 -7.41 -9.12 -17.34
CA LEU A 129 -6.69 -10.27 -17.88
C LEU A 129 -7.24 -11.56 -17.24
N THR A 130 -7.22 -12.65 -17.99
CA THR A 130 -7.41 -14.02 -17.53
C THR A 130 -6.07 -14.60 -17.08
N GLU A 131 -6.07 -15.74 -16.38
CA GLU A 131 -4.80 -16.39 -16.01
C GLU A 131 -3.99 -16.87 -17.21
N GLU A 132 -4.65 -17.27 -18.29
CA GLU A 132 -3.98 -17.63 -19.55
C GLU A 132 -3.27 -16.42 -20.17
N GLU A 133 -3.94 -15.26 -20.18
CA GLU A 133 -3.35 -13.99 -20.63
C GLU A 133 -2.16 -13.61 -19.75
N VAL A 134 -2.30 -13.65 -18.43
CA VAL A 134 -1.17 -13.37 -17.53
C VAL A 134 -0.02 -14.34 -17.80
N ALA A 135 -0.27 -15.64 -17.92
CA ALA A 135 0.78 -16.63 -18.20
C ALA A 135 1.50 -16.42 -19.55
N SER A 136 0.84 -15.78 -20.52
CA SER A 136 1.41 -15.47 -21.84
C SER A 136 2.31 -14.23 -21.85
N LEU A 137 2.26 -13.39 -20.81
CA LEU A 137 3.10 -12.20 -20.69
C LEU A 137 4.56 -12.55 -20.40
N GLU A 138 5.47 -11.60 -20.64
CA GLU A 138 6.84 -11.70 -20.13
C GLU A 138 6.90 -11.65 -18.60
N ALA A 139 7.90 -12.26 -17.98
CA ALA A 139 8.02 -12.36 -16.52
C ALA A 139 7.99 -10.99 -15.81
N SER A 140 8.57 -9.94 -16.40
CA SER A 140 8.50 -8.57 -15.89
C SER A 140 7.06 -8.04 -15.86
N GLN A 141 6.31 -8.22 -16.95
CA GLN A 141 4.91 -7.82 -17.08
C GLN A 141 3.96 -8.68 -16.24
N GLN A 142 4.24 -9.98 -16.07
CA GLN A 142 3.54 -10.86 -15.15
C GLN A 142 3.63 -10.33 -13.73
N ARG A 143 4.85 -9.98 -13.27
CA ARG A 143 5.07 -9.39 -11.94
C ARG A 143 4.32 -8.09 -11.75
N LEU A 144 4.40 -7.18 -12.72
CA LEU A 144 3.65 -5.92 -12.67
C LEU A 144 2.14 -6.17 -12.57
N THR A 145 1.60 -7.04 -13.44
CA THR A 145 0.16 -7.33 -13.48
C THR A 145 -0.33 -7.99 -12.19
N ARG A 146 0.39 -9.01 -11.69
CA ARG A 146 0.02 -9.69 -10.45
C ARG A 146 0.19 -8.78 -9.23
N GLY A 147 1.22 -7.93 -9.22
CA GLY A 147 1.42 -6.91 -8.17
C GLY A 147 0.26 -5.90 -8.11
N ALA A 148 -0.19 -5.39 -9.25
CA ALA A 148 -1.33 -4.47 -9.32
C ALA A 148 -2.65 -5.13 -8.87
N ARG A 149 -2.89 -6.38 -9.29
CA ARG A 149 -4.05 -7.17 -8.82
C ARG A 149 -4.01 -7.41 -7.33
N LEU A 150 -2.84 -7.75 -6.80
CA LEU A 150 -2.63 -7.97 -5.37
C LEU A 150 -3.00 -6.71 -4.59
N GLU A 151 -2.46 -5.55 -4.97
CA GLU A 151 -2.76 -4.26 -4.33
C GLU A 151 -4.26 -3.97 -4.33
N LYS A 152 -4.94 -4.16 -5.47
CA LYS A 152 -6.37 -3.95 -5.56
C LYS A 152 -7.17 -4.91 -4.67
N ARG A 153 -6.80 -6.20 -4.63
CA ARG A 153 -7.46 -7.22 -3.81
C ARG A 153 -7.27 -6.96 -2.32
N LEU A 154 -6.11 -6.43 -1.92
CA LEU A 154 -5.87 -5.98 -0.55
C LEU A 154 -6.74 -4.77 -0.21
N ALA A 155 -6.80 -3.77 -1.10
CA ALA A 155 -7.66 -2.61 -0.91
C ALA A 155 -9.15 -3.01 -0.80
N SER A 156 -9.59 -4.05 -1.49
CA SER A 156 -10.96 -4.58 -1.40
C SER A 156 -11.18 -5.59 -0.27
N SER A 157 -10.16 -5.87 0.57
CA SER A 157 -10.21 -6.91 1.62
C SER A 157 -10.55 -8.32 1.13
N ASP A 158 -10.26 -8.65 -0.13
CA ASP A 158 -10.43 -10.00 -0.68
C ASP A 158 -9.17 -10.83 -0.42
N ILE A 159 -9.03 -11.26 0.84
CA ILE A 159 -7.82 -11.93 1.35
C ILE A 159 -7.53 -13.23 0.60
N GLY A 160 -8.56 -13.99 0.21
CA GLY A 160 -8.38 -15.27 -0.47
C GLY A 160 -7.77 -15.09 -1.87
N SER A 161 -8.32 -14.14 -2.62
CA SER A 161 -7.82 -13.77 -3.94
C SER A 161 -6.43 -13.12 -3.85
N ALA A 162 -6.16 -12.31 -2.81
CA ALA A 162 -4.84 -11.71 -2.57
C ALA A 162 -3.77 -12.80 -2.31
N GLY A 163 -4.09 -13.79 -1.47
CA GLY A 163 -3.18 -14.93 -1.23
C GLY A 163 -2.84 -15.73 -2.49
N TYR A 164 -3.79 -15.87 -3.42
CA TYR A 164 -3.53 -16.50 -4.72
C TYR A 164 -2.51 -15.71 -5.57
N GLU A 165 -2.72 -14.40 -5.76
CA GLU A 165 -1.81 -13.58 -6.59
C GLU A 165 -0.39 -13.55 -6.03
N GLU A 166 -0.27 -13.53 -4.70
CA GLU A 166 1.02 -13.56 -4.04
C GLU A 166 1.73 -14.91 -4.18
N ALA A 167 1.03 -16.03 -4.01
CA ALA A 167 1.61 -17.35 -4.26
C ALA A 167 2.12 -17.46 -5.71
N GLN A 168 1.42 -16.84 -6.66
CA GLN A 168 1.88 -16.75 -8.05
C GLN A 168 3.09 -15.82 -8.21
N LEU A 169 3.16 -14.70 -7.49
CA LEU A 169 4.34 -13.83 -7.47
C LEU A 169 5.56 -14.54 -6.87
N GLU A 170 5.38 -15.35 -5.83
CA GLU A 170 6.45 -16.16 -5.23
C GLU A 170 7.07 -17.12 -6.23
N LEU A 171 6.24 -17.80 -7.03
CA LEU A 171 6.71 -18.69 -8.10
C LEU A 171 7.51 -17.96 -9.19
N LEU A 172 7.30 -16.65 -9.35
CA LEU A 172 8.04 -15.82 -10.32
C LEU A 172 9.36 -15.26 -9.74
N ASP A 173 9.54 -15.30 -8.42
CA ASP A 173 10.68 -14.68 -7.73
C ASP A 173 11.84 -15.65 -7.50
N ASP A 174 11.61 -16.96 -7.56
CA ASP A 174 12.58 -17.99 -7.17
C ASP A 174 13.88 -18.01 -8.01
N ASP A 175 13.96 -17.30 -9.15
CA ASP A 175 15.08 -17.48 -10.09
C ASP A 175 15.74 -16.19 -10.62
N THR A 176 15.29 -14.98 -10.24
CA THR A 176 15.74 -13.76 -10.94
C THR A 176 16.38 -12.68 -10.08
N GLY A 177 16.42 -12.83 -8.75
CA GLY A 177 16.86 -11.75 -7.85
C GLY A 177 16.07 -10.46 -8.08
N ALA A 178 14.87 -10.58 -8.64
CA ALA A 178 14.08 -9.44 -9.05
C ALA A 178 13.57 -8.68 -7.83
N ALA A 179 13.37 -7.40 -8.07
CA ALA A 179 12.75 -6.47 -7.16
C ALA A 179 11.43 -6.99 -6.59
N ILE A 180 11.36 -7.22 -5.27
CA ILE A 180 10.07 -7.31 -4.57
C ILE A 180 9.31 -6.00 -4.82
N PRO A 181 8.11 -6.03 -5.42
CA PRO A 181 7.30 -4.84 -5.61
C PRO A 181 6.95 -4.19 -4.26
N ASP A 182 6.88 -2.87 -4.26
CA ASP A 182 6.57 -2.01 -3.13
C ASP A 182 5.32 -2.47 -2.34
N SER A 183 4.21 -2.73 -3.02
CA SER A 183 2.96 -3.22 -2.41
C SER A 183 3.10 -4.55 -1.64
N ARG A 184 4.08 -5.38 -1.99
CA ARG A 184 4.32 -6.65 -1.31
C ARG A 184 4.99 -6.48 0.04
N TRP A 185 5.79 -5.43 0.25
CA TRP A 185 6.40 -5.16 1.57
C TRP A 185 5.36 -4.85 2.64
N ALA A 186 4.34 -4.05 2.30
CA ALA A 186 3.24 -3.75 3.22
C ALA A 186 2.45 -5.02 3.56
N LEU A 187 2.19 -5.88 2.57
CA LEU A 187 1.48 -7.14 2.78
C LEU A 187 2.25 -8.11 3.69
N LEU A 188 3.54 -8.30 3.42
CA LEU A 188 4.40 -9.17 4.23
C LEU A 188 4.44 -8.68 5.69
N PHE A 189 4.50 -7.36 5.88
CA PHE A 189 4.45 -6.76 7.21
C PHE A 189 3.10 -7.02 7.89
N ASP A 190 1.99 -6.84 7.17
CA ASP A 190 0.64 -7.03 7.69
C ASP A 190 0.32 -8.46 8.11
N ARG A 191 0.96 -9.44 7.46
CA ARG A 191 0.88 -10.87 7.81
C ARG A 191 1.85 -11.29 8.90
N GLY A 192 2.84 -10.45 9.15
CA GLY A 192 3.92 -10.73 10.06
C GLY A 192 4.93 -11.74 9.55
N ASP A 193 5.16 -11.77 8.23
CA ASP A 193 6.19 -12.57 7.56
C ASP A 193 7.58 -11.93 7.73
N PHE A 194 7.93 -11.57 8.97
CA PHE A 194 9.12 -10.80 9.29
C PHE A 194 10.41 -11.55 8.97
N GLU A 195 10.44 -12.87 9.07
CA GLU A 195 11.61 -13.67 8.68
C GLU A 195 11.94 -13.47 7.19
N PHE A 196 10.92 -13.50 6.32
CA PHE A 196 11.07 -13.26 4.89
C PHE A 196 11.53 -11.83 4.61
N MET A 197 10.93 -10.85 5.29
CA MET A 197 11.26 -9.44 5.14
C MET A 197 12.68 -9.11 5.62
N THR A 198 13.19 -9.89 6.58
CA THR A 198 14.49 -9.68 7.22
C THR A 198 15.57 -10.60 6.65
N GLU A 199 15.47 -11.01 5.40
CA GLU A 199 16.59 -11.63 4.69
C GLU A 199 17.59 -10.55 4.23
N SER A 200 18.88 -10.73 4.52
CA SER A 200 19.92 -9.68 4.37
C SER A 200 20.07 -9.17 2.94
N SER A 201 20.03 -10.06 1.95
CA SER A 201 20.09 -9.71 0.53
C SER A 201 18.92 -8.83 0.09
N ARG A 202 17.70 -9.14 0.55
CA ARG A 202 16.47 -8.43 0.19
C ARG A 202 16.40 -7.05 0.81
N VAL A 203 16.73 -6.96 2.11
CA VAL A 203 16.80 -5.69 2.83
C VAL A 203 17.76 -4.73 2.14
N LEU A 204 18.99 -5.18 1.89
CA LEU A 204 20.00 -4.34 1.23
C LEU A 204 19.54 -3.93 -0.17
N SER A 205 19.00 -4.87 -0.96
CA SER A 205 18.50 -4.54 -2.30
C SER A 205 17.33 -3.54 -2.27
N ALA A 206 16.43 -3.64 -1.29
CA ALA A 206 15.29 -2.75 -1.16
C ALA A 206 15.72 -1.33 -0.78
N PHE A 207 16.58 -1.19 0.23
CA PHE A 207 17.12 0.11 0.63
C PHE A 207 18.01 0.72 -0.45
N ASP A 208 18.87 -0.09 -1.09
CA ASP A 208 19.73 0.37 -2.18
C ASP A 208 18.91 0.91 -3.34
N ARG A 209 17.79 0.28 -3.67
CA ARG A 209 16.88 0.75 -4.73
C ARG A 209 16.15 2.02 -4.31
N TYR A 210 15.57 2.03 -3.11
CA TYR A 210 14.83 3.18 -2.59
C TYR A 210 15.70 4.44 -2.60
N PHE A 211 16.93 4.34 -2.10
CA PHE A 211 17.87 5.46 -2.07
C PHE A 211 18.68 5.64 -3.37
N ALA A 212 18.58 4.75 -4.36
CA ALA A 212 19.16 4.93 -5.70
C ALA A 212 18.25 5.75 -6.63
N ALA A 213 16.94 5.52 -6.55
CA ALA A 213 15.99 6.27 -7.36
C ALA A 213 15.96 7.72 -6.87
N ASP A 214 15.94 8.67 -7.82
CA ASP A 214 16.04 10.11 -7.57
C ASP A 214 14.73 10.65 -6.94
N HIS A 215 14.47 10.23 -5.70
CA HIS A 215 13.28 10.56 -4.91
C HIS A 215 13.33 11.99 -4.34
N SER A 216 14.33 12.79 -4.74
CA SER A 216 14.44 14.20 -4.38
C SER A 216 13.18 14.99 -4.73
N ALA A 217 12.52 14.65 -5.85
CA ALA A 217 11.25 15.23 -6.24
C ALA A 217 10.03 14.65 -5.49
N ALA A 218 10.06 13.36 -5.14
CA ALA A 218 8.90 12.66 -4.57
C ALA A 218 8.67 13.00 -3.08
N LEU A 219 9.75 13.19 -2.31
CA LEU A 219 9.66 13.60 -0.90
C LEU A 219 9.20 15.05 -0.73
N SER A 220 9.43 15.91 -1.73
CA SER A 220 9.02 17.31 -1.71
C SER A 220 7.52 17.57 -2.00
N THR A 221 6.77 16.56 -2.44
CA THR A 221 5.31 16.68 -2.68
C THR A 221 4.51 15.97 -1.58
N PRO A 222 3.68 16.68 -0.79
CA PRO A 222 2.87 16.09 0.29
C PRO A 222 1.75 15.12 -0.15
N SER A 223 1.67 14.72 -1.42
CA SER A 223 0.51 13.99 -1.95
C SER A 223 0.65 12.48 -1.84
N SER A 224 -0.09 11.91 -0.88
CA SER A 224 -0.94 10.71 -0.97
C SER A 224 -0.43 9.39 -1.57
N ASN A 225 0.85 9.22 -1.92
CA ASN A 225 1.33 7.95 -2.48
C ASN A 225 1.81 7.01 -1.36
N PRO A 226 1.12 5.88 -1.08
CA PRO A 226 1.49 4.91 -0.04
C PRO A 226 2.82 4.18 -0.30
N THR A 227 3.45 4.42 -1.45
CA THR A 227 4.75 3.85 -1.85
C THR A 227 5.94 4.35 -1.01
N HIS A 228 5.74 5.35 -0.15
CA HIS A 228 6.79 5.91 0.71
C HIS A 228 6.97 5.17 2.06
N GLU A 229 6.14 4.18 2.38
CA GLU A 229 6.13 3.53 3.71
C GLU A 229 7.03 2.27 3.81
N HIS A 230 7.56 1.75 2.70
CA HIS A 230 8.32 0.49 2.68
C HIS A 230 9.62 0.47 3.48
N PRO A 231 10.45 1.53 3.48
CA PRO A 231 11.66 1.55 4.29
C PRO A 231 11.34 1.39 5.79
N TRP A 232 10.22 1.95 6.25
CA TRP A 232 9.73 1.75 7.62
C TRP A 232 9.29 0.33 7.89
N TYR A 233 8.45 -0.26 7.03
CA TYR A 233 8.04 -1.66 7.19
C TYR A 233 9.25 -2.59 7.29
N ILE A 234 10.29 -2.34 6.49
CA ILE A 234 11.54 -3.10 6.53
C ILE A 234 12.30 -2.83 7.84
N ALA A 235 12.52 -1.57 8.23
CA ALA A 235 13.24 -1.22 9.45
C ALA A 235 12.54 -1.75 10.71
N LEU A 236 11.22 -1.66 10.76
CA LEU A 236 10.38 -2.22 11.82
C LEU A 236 10.49 -3.74 11.84
N ALA A 237 10.35 -4.41 10.69
CA ALA A 237 10.53 -5.86 10.59
C ALA A 237 11.90 -6.29 11.12
N ILE A 238 12.96 -5.55 10.78
CA ILE A 238 14.32 -5.81 11.29
C ILE A 238 14.40 -5.59 12.80
N SER A 239 13.78 -4.53 13.33
CA SER A 239 13.73 -4.29 14.78
C SER A 239 13.00 -5.40 15.55
N MET A 240 12.06 -6.06 14.88
CA MET A 240 11.22 -7.13 15.41
C MET A 240 11.88 -8.50 15.30
N VAL A 241 12.94 -8.68 14.51
CA VAL A 241 13.67 -9.96 14.40
C VAL A 241 15.06 -9.80 15.01
N GLU A 242 15.47 -10.73 15.88
CA GLU A 242 16.85 -10.73 16.42
C GLU A 242 17.87 -10.99 15.29
N ARG A 243 18.37 -9.92 14.68
CA ARG A 243 19.25 -10.01 13.50
C ARG A 243 20.74 -9.99 13.82
N GLY A 244 21.11 -9.78 15.09
CA GLY A 244 22.48 -9.48 15.49
C GLY A 244 22.98 -8.16 14.87
N GLU A 245 24.26 -7.85 15.03
CA GLU A 245 24.90 -6.68 14.43
C GLU A 245 25.07 -6.90 12.92
N ARG A 246 24.04 -6.61 12.12
CA ARG A 246 24.11 -6.63 10.66
C ARG A 246 23.81 -5.24 10.11
N PRO A 247 24.58 -4.77 9.12
CA PRO A 247 24.34 -3.46 8.52
C PRO A 247 22.98 -3.44 7.81
N LEU A 248 22.24 -2.36 8.03
CA LEU A 248 20.97 -2.05 7.36
C LEU A 248 21.21 -1.54 5.94
N PHE A 249 22.26 -0.74 5.77
CA PHE A 249 22.60 -0.08 4.51
C PHE A 249 23.90 -0.65 3.94
N SER A 250 23.97 -0.73 2.61
CA SER A 250 25.26 -0.92 1.94
C SER A 250 26.13 0.33 2.06
N ASP A 251 27.44 0.19 1.89
CA ASP A 251 28.34 1.36 1.83
C ASP A 251 27.95 2.33 0.71
N ALA A 252 27.45 1.81 -0.42
CA ALA A 252 26.98 2.63 -1.54
C ALA A 252 25.79 3.49 -1.12
N THR A 253 24.84 2.92 -0.38
CA THR A 253 23.67 3.64 0.14
C THR A 253 24.04 4.64 1.22
N LEU A 254 24.96 4.29 2.13
CA LEU A 254 25.49 5.23 3.11
C LEU A 254 26.12 6.45 2.41
N ASN A 255 27.00 6.24 1.43
CA ASN A 255 27.64 7.33 0.70
C ASN A 255 26.60 8.23 -0.03
N ARG A 256 25.54 7.63 -0.58
CA ARG A 256 24.43 8.40 -1.20
C ARG A 256 23.68 9.23 -0.16
N LEU A 257 23.31 8.62 0.97
CA LEU A 257 22.64 9.30 2.07
C LEU A 257 23.47 10.50 2.54
N GLU A 258 24.78 10.33 2.71
CA GLU A 258 25.69 11.41 3.10
C GLU A 258 25.61 12.61 2.13
N SER A 259 25.56 12.34 0.82
CA SER A 259 25.43 13.36 -0.23
C SER A 259 24.00 13.88 -0.46
N SER A 260 23.00 13.30 0.20
CA SER A 260 21.58 13.63 -0.03
C SER A 260 21.13 14.90 0.70
N TRP A 261 19.84 15.24 0.65
CA TRP A 261 19.29 16.38 1.39
C TRP A 261 19.12 16.04 2.88
N ALA A 262 19.10 17.07 3.73
CA ALA A 262 19.03 16.92 5.18
C ALA A 262 17.87 16.03 5.66
N GLU A 263 16.70 16.15 5.02
CA GLU A 263 15.52 15.34 5.35
C GLU A 263 15.73 13.86 5.03
N VAL A 264 16.32 13.55 3.86
CA VAL A 264 16.65 12.17 3.45
C VAL A 264 17.68 11.55 4.39
N ARG A 265 18.70 12.32 4.80
CA ARG A 265 19.66 11.88 5.84
C ARG A 265 18.96 11.56 7.15
N ARG A 266 18.10 12.46 7.64
CA ARG A 266 17.40 12.24 8.90
C ARG A 266 16.47 11.03 8.84
N TYR A 267 15.81 10.82 7.71
CA TYR A 267 15.01 9.63 7.43
C TYR A 267 15.87 8.36 7.50
N GLY A 268 17.01 8.33 6.77
CA GLY A 268 17.95 7.21 6.82
C GLY A 268 18.51 6.93 8.23
N ALA A 269 18.83 7.99 8.99
CA ALA A 269 19.28 7.84 10.38
C ALA A 269 18.18 7.22 11.26
N ALA A 270 16.93 7.65 11.13
CA ALA A 270 15.82 7.11 11.92
C ALA A 270 15.58 5.62 11.64
N LEU A 271 15.67 5.20 10.37
CA LEU A 271 15.56 3.80 9.99
C LEU A 271 16.71 2.97 10.58
N ALA A 272 17.94 3.46 10.54
CA ALA A 272 19.10 2.82 11.17
C ALA A 272 18.92 2.68 12.69
N ALA A 273 18.44 3.73 13.36
CA ALA A 273 18.16 3.69 14.80
C ALA A 273 17.09 2.65 15.14
N VAL A 274 15.98 2.62 14.41
CA VAL A 274 14.89 1.65 14.63
C VAL A 274 15.37 0.23 14.36
N ALA A 275 16.14 0.01 13.30
CA ALA A 275 16.72 -1.30 12.98
C ALA A 275 17.84 -1.73 13.94
N GLY A 276 18.32 -0.85 14.83
CA GLY A 276 19.44 -1.12 15.73
C GLY A 276 20.83 -1.05 15.09
N ASP A 277 20.95 -0.48 13.89
CA ASP A 277 22.23 -0.21 13.21
C ASP A 277 22.83 1.12 13.69
N PHE A 278 23.29 1.12 14.94
CA PHE A 278 23.89 2.31 15.57
C PHE A 278 25.14 2.86 14.84
N PRO A 279 26.02 2.03 14.25
CA PRO A 279 27.11 2.54 13.43
C PRO A 279 26.62 3.38 12.25
N ALA A 280 25.62 2.90 11.50
CA ALA A 280 25.02 3.68 10.41
C ALA A 280 24.31 4.94 10.92
N HIS A 281 23.52 4.83 11.99
CA HIS A 281 22.86 5.99 12.60
C HIS A 281 23.87 7.08 12.99
N THR A 282 24.93 6.70 13.70
CA THR A 282 25.98 7.64 14.16
C THR A 282 26.65 8.32 12.96
N ARG A 283 27.01 7.53 11.93
CA ARG A 283 27.63 8.04 10.71
C ARG A 283 26.77 9.08 10.01
N ILE A 284 25.46 8.83 9.89
CA ILE A 284 24.52 9.75 9.22
C ILE A 284 24.22 10.97 10.10
N ILE A 285 23.98 10.79 11.41
CA ILE A 285 23.53 11.88 12.28
C ILE A 285 24.63 12.92 12.53
N ASP A 286 25.90 12.50 12.58
CA ASP A 286 27.03 13.43 12.74
C ASP A 286 27.15 14.43 11.59
N GLN A 287 26.61 14.11 10.42
CA GLN A 287 26.56 15.02 9.28
C GLN A 287 25.36 15.97 9.31
N VAL A 288 24.30 15.62 10.03
CA VAL A 288 23.09 16.45 10.19
C VAL A 288 23.23 17.41 11.38
N ARG A 289 24.09 17.08 12.35
CA ARG A 289 24.40 17.92 13.52
C ARG A 289 24.93 19.30 13.09
N GLY A 290 24.03 20.28 13.02
CA GLY A 290 24.32 21.66 12.57
C GLY A 290 23.26 22.22 11.62
N GLU A 291 22.45 21.35 11.01
CA GLU A 291 21.36 21.70 10.09
C GLU A 291 20.02 21.61 10.85
N ILE A 292 19.70 22.57 11.73
CA ILE A 292 18.39 22.61 12.41
C ILE A 292 17.41 23.42 11.54
N PRO A 293 16.28 22.86 11.06
CA PRO A 293 15.24 23.66 10.44
C PRO A 293 14.51 24.47 11.52
N PRO A 294 14.18 25.75 11.27
CA PRO A 294 13.48 26.57 12.26
C PRO A 294 12.02 26.14 12.50
N ARG A 295 11.43 25.30 11.64
CA ARG A 295 10.09 24.70 11.82
C ARG A 295 10.01 23.35 11.12
N LEU A 296 9.61 22.32 11.86
CA LEU A 296 9.19 21.04 11.32
C LEU A 296 7.66 21.02 11.25
N ASP A 297 7.13 20.63 10.09
CA ASP A 297 5.70 20.38 9.90
C ASP A 297 5.42 18.94 10.38
N LEU A 298 4.94 18.79 11.62
CA LEU A 298 4.80 17.50 12.32
C LEU A 298 3.58 16.68 11.85
N ALA A 299 3.11 16.88 10.63
CA ALA A 299 1.92 16.23 10.11
C ALA A 299 2.13 14.73 9.78
N ARG A 300 3.37 14.23 9.71
CA ARG A 300 3.69 12.83 9.36
C ARG A 300 4.32 12.09 10.54
N VAL A 301 3.97 10.80 10.70
CA VAL A 301 4.61 9.89 11.68
C VAL A 301 6.12 9.82 11.45
N ASP A 302 6.54 9.89 10.18
CA ASP A 302 7.93 9.94 9.76
C ASP A 302 8.68 11.10 10.42
N ASP A 303 8.11 12.31 10.42
CA ASP A 303 8.73 13.50 10.99
C ASP A 303 8.90 13.40 12.51
N ILE A 304 8.00 12.69 13.18
CA ILE A 304 8.01 12.48 14.64
C ILE A 304 9.13 11.52 15.03
N VAL A 305 9.18 10.34 14.40
CA VAL A 305 10.21 9.34 14.67
C VAL A 305 11.58 9.86 14.26
N VAL A 306 11.65 10.60 13.15
CA VAL A 306 12.86 11.26 12.67
C VAL A 306 13.34 12.35 13.64
N CYS A 307 12.44 13.19 14.17
CA CYS A 307 12.80 14.19 15.18
C CYS A 307 13.31 13.54 16.47
N GLN A 308 12.68 12.46 16.91
CA GLN A 308 13.03 11.78 18.16
C GLN A 308 14.34 10.99 18.04
N ALA A 309 14.60 10.34 16.90
CA ALA A 309 15.87 9.65 16.62
C ALA A 309 17.04 10.63 16.38
N ALA A 310 16.75 11.86 15.97
CA ALA A 310 17.75 12.92 15.74
C ALA A 310 18.04 13.79 16.98
N ALA A 311 17.11 13.88 17.93
CA ALA A 311 17.25 14.70 19.13
C ALA A 311 18.13 14.01 20.20
N SER A 312 19.18 14.69 20.67
CA SER A 312 19.78 14.36 21.95
C SER A 312 18.74 14.48 23.07
N ARG A 313 18.89 13.70 24.15
CA ARG A 313 17.96 13.67 25.31
C ARG A 313 17.48 15.06 25.77
N ASP A 314 18.34 16.07 25.70
CA ASP A 314 18.07 17.46 26.13
C ASP A 314 17.10 18.24 25.21
N HIS A 315 16.92 17.84 23.94
CA HIS A 315 15.95 18.46 23.03
C HIS A 315 14.55 17.84 23.16
N LEU A 316 14.45 16.61 23.68
CA LEU A 316 13.17 15.96 23.93
C LEU A 316 12.35 16.70 24.99
N ASP A 317 12.98 17.34 25.99
CA ASP A 317 12.27 18.06 27.06
C ASP A 317 11.50 19.31 26.56
N HIS A 318 11.99 20.01 25.53
CA HIS A 318 11.30 21.16 24.95
C HIS A 318 10.15 20.72 24.02
N PHE A 319 10.36 19.63 23.27
CA PHE A 319 9.34 19.02 22.43
C PHE A 319 8.24 18.31 23.25
N ALA A 320 8.58 17.76 24.42
CA ALA A 320 7.69 17.08 25.36
C ALA A 320 6.46 17.91 25.74
N THR A 321 6.66 19.21 25.94
CA THR A 321 5.59 20.16 26.27
C THR A 321 4.56 20.33 25.14
N THR A 322 4.96 20.07 23.89
CA THR A 322 4.09 20.14 22.71
C THR A 322 3.52 18.75 22.34
N PHE A 323 4.23 17.67 22.70
CA PHE A 323 3.96 16.30 22.27
C PHE A 323 3.16 15.45 23.27
N GLN A 324 2.67 16.03 24.37
CA GLN A 324 1.93 15.31 25.43
C GLN A 324 0.55 14.75 25.02
N THR A 325 0.28 14.56 23.73
CA THR A 325 -1.06 14.36 23.20
C THR A 325 -1.16 13.29 22.10
N SER A 326 -1.01 12.01 22.44
CA SER A 326 -1.58 10.96 21.59
C SER A 326 -1.62 9.59 22.28
N SER A 327 -2.82 9.16 22.70
CA SER A 327 -3.43 7.88 22.30
C SER A 327 -4.69 7.54 23.11
N CYS A 328 -4.78 7.88 24.40
CA CYS A 328 -6.03 7.68 25.16
C CYS A 328 -7.08 8.74 24.84
N ASP A 329 -8.33 8.34 24.56
CA ASP A 329 -9.48 9.26 24.62
C ASP A 329 -9.64 9.92 26.01
N GLN A 330 -9.17 9.28 27.10
CA GLN A 330 -9.08 9.89 28.45
C GLN A 330 -8.02 11.00 28.55
N PHE A 331 -6.86 10.83 27.91
CA PHE A 331 -5.85 11.89 27.80
C PHE A 331 -6.35 12.99 26.86
N ARG A 332 -7.06 12.64 25.78
CA ARG A 332 -7.67 13.63 24.89
C ARG A 332 -8.75 14.44 25.61
N LEU A 333 -9.61 13.84 26.44
CA LEU A 333 -10.65 14.60 27.14
C LEU A 333 -10.12 15.49 28.26
N SER A 334 -9.19 14.99 29.08
CA SER A 334 -8.52 15.81 30.09
C SER A 334 -7.67 16.93 29.45
N HIS A 335 -7.02 16.65 28.31
CA HIS A 335 -6.28 17.66 27.56
C HIS A 335 -7.18 18.63 26.80
N ILE A 336 -8.29 18.20 26.22
CA ILE A 336 -9.30 19.08 25.60
C ILE A 336 -9.89 20.02 26.66
N ALA A 337 -10.17 19.50 27.87
CA ALA A 337 -10.60 20.33 28.98
C ALA A 337 -9.50 21.31 29.41
N SER A 338 -8.23 20.88 29.39
CA SER A 338 -7.07 21.74 29.67
C SER A 338 -6.84 22.82 28.61
N ILE A 339 -6.93 22.50 27.32
CA ILE A 339 -6.88 23.46 26.19
C ILE A 339 -8.03 24.45 26.30
N ALA A 340 -9.25 23.96 26.50
CA ALA A 340 -10.43 24.81 26.65
C ALA A 340 -10.28 25.76 27.84
N THR A 341 -9.76 25.27 28.96
CA THR A 341 -9.43 26.08 30.14
C THR A 341 -8.35 27.12 29.83
N ALA A 342 -7.26 26.72 29.16
CA ALA A 342 -6.17 27.60 28.78
C ALA A 342 -6.59 28.67 27.75
N ALA A 343 -7.56 28.35 26.88
CA ALA A 343 -8.18 29.26 25.93
C ALA A 343 -9.28 30.15 26.55
N GLY A 344 -9.61 29.96 27.83
CA GLY A 344 -10.66 30.70 28.52
C GLY A 344 -12.09 30.27 28.18
N ASP A 345 -12.28 29.14 27.48
CA ASP A 345 -13.59 28.55 27.18
C ASP A 345 -13.99 27.57 28.30
N SER A 346 -14.34 28.13 29.46
CA SER A 346 -14.77 27.35 30.63
C SER A 346 -16.00 26.48 30.33
N ALA A 347 -16.90 26.94 29.45
CA ALA A 347 -18.10 26.19 29.09
C ALA A 347 -17.79 24.91 28.30
N LEU A 348 -16.76 24.92 27.45
CA LEU A 348 -16.28 23.71 26.77
C LEU A 348 -15.58 22.78 27.75
N ALA A 349 -14.73 23.31 28.64
CA ALA A 349 -14.04 22.53 29.66
C ALA A 349 -15.05 21.79 30.57
N ASP A 350 -16.06 22.50 31.07
CA ASP A 350 -17.11 21.94 31.94
C ASP A 350 -17.93 20.88 31.22
N ARG A 351 -18.33 21.11 29.96
CA ARG A 351 -19.05 20.09 29.16
C ARG A 351 -18.21 18.85 28.93
N VAL A 352 -16.91 19.01 28.70
CA VAL A 352 -15.99 17.88 28.47
C VAL A 352 -15.80 17.09 29.76
N ALA A 353 -15.64 17.77 30.89
CA ALA A 353 -15.57 17.14 32.21
C ALA A 353 -16.87 16.40 32.56
N GLU A 354 -18.03 17.05 32.42
CA GLU A 354 -19.34 16.44 32.65
C GLU A 354 -19.57 15.22 31.75
N THR A 355 -19.22 15.33 30.47
CA THR A 355 -19.32 14.21 29.52
C THR A 355 -18.38 13.07 29.91
N THR A 356 -17.16 13.39 30.37
CA THR A 356 -16.20 12.40 30.87
C THR A 356 -16.74 11.67 32.10
N ASP A 357 -17.34 12.40 33.04
CA ASP A 357 -17.96 11.83 34.25
C ASP A 357 -19.21 10.99 33.92
N GLN A 358 -20.04 11.43 32.97
CA GLN A 358 -21.19 10.65 32.48
C GLN A 358 -20.74 9.33 31.84
N TYR A 359 -19.61 9.32 31.13
CA TYR A 359 -19.04 8.08 30.57
C TYR A 359 -18.28 7.24 31.60
N ALA A 360 -17.61 7.85 32.58
CA ALA A 360 -16.97 7.11 33.67
C ALA A 360 -18.00 6.37 34.54
N THR A 361 -19.22 6.90 34.66
CA THR A 361 -20.32 6.26 35.40
C THR A 361 -21.08 5.21 34.59
N ARG A 362 -21.02 5.23 33.25
CA ARG A 362 -21.65 4.25 32.36
C ARG A 362 -20.72 3.90 31.22
N ARG A 363 -20.20 2.66 31.23
CA ARG A 363 -19.37 2.15 30.12
C ARG A 363 -20.10 2.36 28.78
N PRO A 364 -19.51 3.11 27.83
CA PRO A 364 -20.16 3.40 26.56
C PRO A 364 -20.21 2.13 25.69
N ASP A 365 -21.15 2.08 24.75
CA ASP A 365 -21.06 1.12 23.64
C ASP A 365 -20.15 1.65 22.53
N THR A 366 -19.67 0.77 21.64
CA THR A 366 -18.79 1.14 20.52
C THR A 366 -19.41 2.24 19.64
N LYS A 367 -20.73 2.21 19.42
CA LYS A 367 -21.46 3.21 18.63
C LYS A 367 -21.38 4.60 19.26
N THR A 368 -21.48 4.67 20.58
CA THR A 368 -21.42 5.90 21.38
C THR A 368 -20.02 6.48 21.33
N ILE A 369 -18.97 5.67 21.47
CA ILE A 369 -17.58 6.12 21.30
C ILE A 369 -17.37 6.69 19.90
N ASN A 370 -17.82 5.98 18.86
CA ASN A 370 -17.70 6.45 17.47
C ASN A 370 -18.47 7.75 17.21
N HIS A 371 -19.69 7.87 17.72
CA HIS A 371 -20.50 9.09 17.60
C HIS A 371 -19.86 10.28 18.32
N PHE A 372 -19.31 10.03 19.51
CA PHE A 372 -18.64 11.03 20.31
C PHE A 372 -17.39 11.57 19.59
N ARG A 373 -16.55 10.69 19.02
CA ARG A 373 -15.42 11.09 18.18
C ARG A 373 -15.85 11.91 16.97
N ALA A 374 -16.88 11.47 16.25
CA ALA A 374 -17.41 12.23 15.11
C ALA A 374 -17.91 13.62 15.53
N THR A 375 -18.35 13.78 16.77
CA THR A 375 -18.80 15.06 17.33
C THR A 375 -17.63 15.93 17.78
N LEU A 376 -16.63 15.37 18.46
CA LEU A 376 -15.39 16.07 18.81
C LEU A 376 -14.65 16.54 17.56
N ALA A 377 -14.43 15.66 16.59
CA ALA A 377 -13.82 16.01 15.31
C ALA A 377 -14.60 17.16 14.64
N ARG A 378 -15.94 17.09 14.61
CA ARG A 378 -16.77 18.18 14.07
C ARG A 378 -16.66 19.50 14.82
N LYS A 379 -16.54 19.48 16.15
CA LYS A 379 -16.44 20.70 16.97
C LYS A 379 -15.04 21.29 16.98
N TYR A 380 -14.00 20.47 16.97
CA TYR A 380 -12.59 20.88 16.92
C TYR A 380 -12.16 21.39 15.54
N LEU A 381 -12.78 20.90 14.46
CA LEU A 381 -12.64 21.43 13.10
C LEU A 381 -12.88 22.96 13.01
N ASN A 382 -13.59 23.54 13.98
CA ASN A 382 -13.88 24.97 14.02
C ASN A 382 -12.82 25.80 14.78
N LEU A 383 -11.87 25.18 15.48
CA LEU A 383 -10.92 25.86 16.37
C LEU A 383 -9.45 25.84 15.89
N GLY A 384 -9.10 25.01 14.91
CA GLY A 384 -7.75 25.00 14.29
C GLY A 384 -7.67 24.03 13.12
N GLY A 385 -7.09 24.49 12.00
CA GLY A 385 -6.67 23.74 10.79
C GLY A 385 -7.32 22.38 10.52
N ALA A 386 -8.23 22.31 9.55
CA ALA A 386 -9.09 21.16 9.28
C ALA A 386 -8.42 19.83 8.86
N ASN A 387 -7.11 19.80 8.63
CA ASN A 387 -6.41 18.62 8.10
C ASN A 387 -5.74 17.77 9.18
N GLU A 388 -5.33 18.33 10.32
CA GLU A 388 -4.48 17.61 11.29
C GLU A 388 -5.27 16.64 12.20
N LEU A 389 -6.53 16.95 12.52
CA LEU A 389 -7.36 16.13 13.43
C LEU A 389 -8.25 15.10 12.73
N ARG A 390 -8.63 15.33 11.47
CA ARG A 390 -9.35 14.34 10.64
C ARG A 390 -8.42 13.27 10.09
N ALA A 391 -7.15 13.62 9.88
CA ALA A 391 -6.12 12.75 9.32
C ALA A 391 -5.05 12.39 10.35
N ALA A 392 -5.31 12.46 11.66
CA ALA A 392 -4.49 11.73 12.62
C ALA A 392 -4.96 10.27 12.57
N PRO A 393 -4.34 9.39 11.75
CA PRO A 393 -4.55 7.97 11.95
C PRO A 393 -4.29 7.68 13.43
N THR A 394 -5.01 6.71 13.97
CA THR A 394 -4.50 5.96 15.12
C THR A 394 -3.02 5.73 14.87
N THR A 395 -2.15 6.36 15.66
CA THR A 395 -0.73 6.60 15.34
C THR A 395 0.03 5.30 15.02
N LEU A 396 -0.57 4.15 15.35
CA LEU A 396 -0.03 2.82 15.23
C LEU A 396 -0.82 1.91 14.28
N SER A 397 -1.68 2.43 13.38
CA SER A 397 -2.43 1.58 12.44
C SER A 397 -1.52 0.70 11.59
N PHE A 398 -0.33 1.21 11.24
CA PHE A 398 0.70 0.45 10.54
C PHE A 398 1.24 -0.73 11.38
N LEU A 399 1.14 -0.70 12.72
CA LEU A 399 1.52 -1.81 13.60
C LEU A 399 0.40 -2.84 13.78
N TYR A 400 -0.83 -2.59 13.29
CA TYR A 400 -1.95 -3.49 13.55
C TYR A 400 -1.72 -4.90 12.99
N GLY A 401 -1.03 -5.02 11.86
CA GLY A 401 -0.56 -6.31 11.35
C GLY A 401 0.31 -7.06 12.35
N ALA A 402 1.39 -6.43 12.81
CA ALA A 402 2.30 -7.00 13.81
C ALA A 402 1.57 -7.37 15.11
N ILE A 403 0.69 -6.49 15.61
CA ILE A 403 -0.10 -6.75 16.82
C ILE A 403 -1.04 -7.93 16.58
N ARG A 404 -1.69 -8.02 15.41
CA ARG A 404 -2.53 -9.17 15.05
C ARG A 404 -1.74 -10.48 15.11
N THR A 405 -0.49 -10.50 14.64
CA THR A 405 0.40 -11.68 14.74
C THR A 405 0.73 -12.04 16.19
N ILE A 406 0.74 -11.08 17.12
CA ILE A 406 0.90 -11.34 18.56
C ILE A 406 -0.36 -11.95 19.16
N VAL A 407 -1.55 -11.40 18.85
CA VAL A 407 -2.80 -11.78 19.55
C VAL A 407 -3.56 -12.93 18.88
N ALA A 408 -3.43 -13.11 17.56
CA ALA A 408 -4.14 -14.17 16.81
C ALA A 408 -3.87 -15.61 17.31
N PRO A 409 -2.65 -15.99 17.74
CA PRO A 409 -2.36 -17.34 18.21
C PRO A 409 -2.95 -17.69 19.58
N LEU A 410 -3.50 -16.73 20.33
CA LEU A 410 -4.04 -16.99 21.65
C LEU A 410 -5.26 -17.92 21.56
N ASP A 411 -5.37 -18.85 22.51
CA ASP A 411 -6.58 -19.66 22.64
C ASP A 411 -7.76 -18.86 23.19
N ARG A 412 -8.97 -19.43 23.10
CA ARG A 412 -10.20 -18.77 23.55
C ARG A 412 -10.13 -18.30 25.00
N THR A 413 -9.53 -19.08 25.90
CA THR A 413 -9.44 -18.72 27.33
C THR A 413 -8.49 -17.54 27.53
N SER A 414 -7.30 -17.61 26.94
CA SER A 414 -6.30 -16.54 26.97
C SER A 414 -6.85 -15.24 26.37
N TRP A 415 -7.71 -15.34 25.36
CA TRP A 415 -8.42 -14.22 24.76
C TRP A 415 -9.41 -13.55 25.70
N LEU A 416 -10.24 -14.33 26.39
CA LEU A 416 -11.20 -13.77 27.34
C LEU A 416 -10.49 -13.14 28.53
N ASP A 417 -9.43 -13.77 29.04
CA ASP A 417 -8.60 -13.22 30.11
C ASP A 417 -7.93 -11.90 29.70
N LEU A 418 -7.45 -11.83 28.44
CA LEU A 418 -6.86 -10.62 27.86
C LEU A 418 -7.90 -9.48 27.81
N VAL A 419 -9.11 -9.76 27.31
CA VAL A 419 -10.18 -8.76 27.26
C VAL A 419 -10.57 -8.32 28.67
N GLU A 420 -10.68 -9.23 29.62
CA GLU A 420 -10.98 -8.90 31.02
C GLU A 420 -9.90 -8.02 31.65
N ASP A 421 -8.62 -8.26 31.34
CA ASP A 421 -7.52 -7.39 31.76
C ASP A 421 -7.64 -5.97 31.21
N LEU A 422 -7.94 -5.83 29.91
CA LEU A 422 -8.10 -4.52 29.25
C LEU A 422 -9.33 -3.77 29.79
N GLU A 423 -10.43 -4.50 29.95
CA GLU A 423 -11.68 -4.02 30.54
C GLU A 423 -11.49 -3.49 31.96
N ARG A 424 -10.62 -4.11 32.77
CA ARG A 424 -10.29 -3.63 34.12
C ARG A 424 -9.38 -2.41 34.11
N ARG A 425 -8.53 -2.26 33.08
CA ARG A 425 -7.57 -1.15 32.95
C ARG A 425 -8.21 0.14 32.43
N SER A 426 -9.30 0.06 31.67
CA SER A 426 -10.00 1.24 31.17
C SER A 426 -11.51 1.19 31.43
N VAL A 427 -12.00 2.21 32.13
CA VAL A 427 -13.44 2.46 32.29
C VAL A 427 -14.13 2.81 30.96
N PHE A 428 -13.36 3.16 29.93
CA PHE A 428 -13.86 3.47 28.58
C PHE A 428 -13.91 2.25 27.67
N TRP A 429 -13.53 1.06 28.17
CA TRP A 429 -13.66 -0.17 27.39
C TRP A 429 -15.14 -0.40 27.02
N PRO A 430 -15.47 -0.65 25.74
CA PRO A 430 -16.86 -0.73 25.30
C PRO A 430 -17.61 -1.87 25.97
N VAL A 431 -18.86 -1.61 26.39
CA VAL A 431 -19.69 -2.62 27.06
C VAL A 431 -19.94 -3.84 26.18
N ASP A 432 -20.05 -3.63 24.86
CA ASP A 432 -20.26 -4.63 23.83
C ASP A 432 -19.00 -5.45 23.49
N LEU A 433 -17.82 -5.01 23.95
CA LEU A 433 -16.56 -5.73 23.82
C LEU A 433 -16.05 -6.30 25.15
N THR A 434 -16.90 -6.36 26.18
CA THR A 434 -16.55 -6.98 27.47
C THR A 434 -16.41 -8.49 27.34
N ALA A 435 -15.56 -9.12 28.16
CA ALA A 435 -15.31 -10.56 28.10
C ALA A 435 -16.62 -11.36 28.23
N ARG A 436 -17.52 -10.92 29.12
CA ARG A 436 -18.86 -11.50 29.33
C ARG A 436 -19.76 -11.44 28.09
N VAL A 437 -19.69 -10.34 27.31
CA VAL A 437 -20.52 -10.19 26.10
C VAL A 437 -19.92 -10.97 24.93
N LEU A 438 -18.59 -11.04 24.86
CA LEU A 438 -17.89 -11.79 23.82
C LEU A 438 -17.94 -13.30 24.05
N GLU A 439 -17.90 -13.79 25.29
CA GLU A 439 -17.82 -15.22 25.62
C GLU A 439 -18.82 -16.11 24.84
N PRO A 440 -20.12 -15.78 24.71
CA PRO A 440 -21.09 -16.60 23.98
C PRO A 440 -20.93 -16.56 22.47
N THR A 441 -20.32 -15.49 21.94
CA THR A 441 -20.20 -15.21 20.49
C THR A 441 -18.81 -15.53 19.95
N LEU A 442 -17.81 -15.65 20.84
CA LEU A 442 -16.44 -15.98 20.49
C LEU A 442 -16.40 -17.38 19.88
N ARG A 443 -16.09 -17.43 18.58
CA ARG A 443 -15.78 -18.69 17.89
C ARG A 443 -14.48 -19.29 18.47
N ALA A 444 -14.22 -20.55 18.16
CA ALA A 444 -12.95 -21.19 18.53
C ALA A 444 -11.72 -20.41 18.03
N THR A 445 -11.89 -19.68 16.92
CA THR A 445 -10.91 -18.75 16.35
C THR A 445 -11.61 -17.44 15.99
N LEU A 446 -11.02 -16.32 16.40
CA LEU A 446 -11.49 -14.98 16.01
C LEU A 446 -11.25 -14.72 14.54
N THR A 447 -12.16 -13.99 13.89
CA THR A 447 -11.93 -13.55 12.51
C THR A 447 -10.93 -12.39 12.48
N PRO A 448 -10.21 -12.17 11.37
CA PRO A 448 -9.33 -11.00 11.22
C PRO A 448 -10.04 -9.66 11.47
N SER A 449 -11.34 -9.58 11.18
CA SER A 449 -12.17 -8.40 11.45
C SER A 449 -12.37 -8.18 12.95
N ASP A 450 -12.63 -9.24 13.72
CA ASP A 450 -12.80 -9.15 15.18
C ASP A 450 -11.51 -8.68 15.85
N LEU A 451 -10.37 -9.23 15.41
CA LEU A 451 -9.04 -8.85 15.87
C LEU A 451 -8.76 -7.37 15.61
N THR A 452 -9.05 -6.91 14.39
CA THR A 452 -8.82 -5.52 13.99
C THR A 452 -9.67 -4.56 14.81
N ALA A 453 -10.96 -4.87 15.01
CA ALA A 453 -11.86 -4.06 15.81
C ALA A 453 -11.39 -3.95 17.27
N LEU A 454 -10.86 -5.03 17.84
CA LEU A 454 -10.32 -5.02 19.19
C LEU A 454 -9.01 -4.22 19.29
N ILE A 455 -8.06 -4.44 18.37
CA ILE A 455 -6.80 -3.70 18.34
C ILE A 455 -7.08 -2.20 18.21
N GLU A 456 -7.98 -1.82 17.30
CA GLU A 456 -8.44 -0.44 17.17
C GLU A 456 -9.07 0.10 18.45
N THR A 457 -9.87 -0.71 19.14
CA THR A 457 -10.50 -0.31 20.40
C THR A 457 -9.46 -0.12 21.51
N ALA A 458 -8.50 -1.03 21.62
CA ALA A 458 -7.40 -0.93 22.56
C ALA A 458 -6.56 0.32 22.27
N ASP A 459 -6.23 0.59 21.01
CA ASP A 459 -5.50 1.79 20.63
C ASP A 459 -6.29 3.07 20.98
N ARG A 460 -7.59 3.11 20.70
CA ARG A 460 -8.47 4.24 21.07
C ARG A 460 -8.56 4.44 22.58
N CYS A 461 -8.47 3.35 23.35
CA CYS A 461 -8.40 3.40 24.81
C CYS A 461 -7.00 3.75 25.33
N GLY A 462 -5.99 3.85 24.45
CA GLY A 462 -4.57 3.95 24.79
C GLY A 462 -4.05 2.77 25.60
N LEU A 463 -4.62 1.60 25.36
CA LEU A 463 -4.25 0.30 25.95
C LEU A 463 -3.46 -0.57 24.96
N ILE A 464 -2.91 0.00 23.89
CA ILE A 464 -2.22 -0.79 22.85
C ILE A 464 -1.00 -1.53 23.42
N VAL A 465 -0.25 -0.88 24.30
CA VAL A 465 0.89 -1.46 25.02
C VAL A 465 0.42 -2.50 26.02
N ASP A 466 -0.65 -2.20 26.76
CA ASP A 466 -1.26 -3.16 27.69
C ASP A 466 -1.77 -4.41 26.96
N LEU A 467 -2.33 -4.26 25.77
CA LEU A 467 -2.75 -5.35 24.88
C LEU A 467 -1.55 -6.19 24.47
N ILE A 468 -0.47 -5.56 23.99
CA ILE A 468 0.76 -6.26 23.59
C ILE A 468 1.39 -6.99 24.77
N ASP A 469 1.47 -6.35 25.94
CA ASP A 469 2.04 -6.93 27.16
C ASP A 469 1.25 -8.15 27.63
N ALA A 470 -0.06 -8.00 27.72
CA ALA A 470 -0.94 -9.06 28.17
C ALA A 470 -1.02 -10.21 27.13
N ALA A 471 -0.99 -9.90 25.84
CA ALA A 471 -0.96 -10.92 24.79
C ALA A 471 0.39 -11.65 24.76
N SER A 472 1.51 -10.93 24.84
CA SER A 472 2.85 -11.51 24.82
C SER A 472 3.16 -12.37 26.04
N SER A 473 2.67 -12.02 27.24
CA SER A 473 2.79 -12.88 28.43
C SER A 473 2.04 -14.21 28.30
N ARG A 474 1.10 -14.28 27.36
CA ARG A 474 0.27 -15.46 27.06
C ARG A 474 0.67 -16.13 25.74
N ALA A 475 1.54 -15.49 24.96
CA ALA A 475 1.93 -15.97 23.65
C ALA A 475 2.86 -17.18 23.79
N THR A 476 2.60 -18.19 22.97
CA THR A 476 3.36 -19.44 22.96
C THR A 476 4.43 -19.46 21.86
N THR A 477 4.40 -18.49 20.93
CA THR A 477 5.32 -18.45 19.80
C THR A 477 6.47 -17.48 20.04
N ARG A 478 7.67 -17.87 19.60
CA ARG A 478 8.87 -17.02 19.65
C ARG A 478 8.66 -15.71 18.88
N LEU A 479 7.97 -15.79 17.74
CA LEU A 479 7.69 -14.64 16.88
C LEU A 479 6.86 -13.58 17.61
N SER A 480 5.77 -13.99 18.28
CA SER A 480 4.93 -13.06 19.06
C SER A 480 5.71 -12.36 20.18
N LEU A 481 6.63 -13.06 20.85
CA LEU A 481 7.50 -12.47 21.88
C LEU A 481 8.50 -11.46 21.28
N GLN A 482 9.13 -11.82 20.16
CA GLN A 482 10.06 -10.93 19.46
C GLN A 482 9.37 -9.67 18.94
N LEU A 483 8.14 -9.81 18.42
CA LEU A 483 7.31 -8.70 17.99
C LEU A 483 6.94 -7.77 19.14
N ALA A 484 6.53 -8.33 20.27
CA ALA A 484 6.21 -7.54 21.46
C ALA A 484 7.43 -6.75 21.95
N LEU A 485 8.62 -7.36 21.95
CA LEU A 485 9.87 -6.68 22.28
C LEU A 485 10.23 -5.58 21.27
N GLY A 486 10.05 -5.84 19.97
CA GLY A 486 10.24 -4.86 18.91
C GLY A 486 9.33 -3.66 19.09
N ILE A 487 8.02 -3.90 19.27
CA ILE A 487 7.04 -2.83 19.50
C ILE A 487 7.36 -2.06 20.78
N ARG A 488 7.81 -2.70 21.87
CA ARG A 488 8.25 -2.00 23.09
C ARG A 488 9.49 -1.12 22.87
N ARG A 489 10.45 -1.56 22.05
CA ARG A 489 11.60 -0.72 21.69
C ARG A 489 11.16 0.53 20.93
N ILE A 490 10.21 0.35 20.01
CA ILE A 490 9.59 1.43 19.25
C ILE A 490 8.71 2.30 20.16
N GLU A 491 8.01 1.72 21.15
CA GLU A 491 7.20 2.45 22.13
C GLU A 491 8.07 3.42 22.94
N GLY A 492 9.26 3.02 23.37
CA GLY A 492 10.18 3.94 24.04
C GLY A 492 10.60 5.12 23.17
N LEU A 493 10.58 4.94 21.84
CA LEU A 493 10.80 6.01 20.86
C LEU A 493 9.52 6.85 20.68
N LEU A 494 8.36 6.23 20.50
CA LEU A 494 7.08 6.88 20.21
C LEU A 494 6.45 7.58 21.44
N PHE A 495 6.68 7.05 22.65
CA PHE A 495 6.05 7.46 23.90
C PHE A 495 7.07 7.60 25.06
N PRO A 496 8.08 8.50 24.95
CA PRO A 496 9.19 8.60 25.91
C PRO A 496 8.79 8.98 27.35
N PHE A 497 7.52 9.36 27.60
CA PHE A 497 7.00 9.77 28.91
C PHE A 497 6.02 8.76 29.53
N ALA A 498 5.83 7.58 28.93
CA ALA A 498 5.16 6.49 29.61
C ALA A 498 5.95 6.19 30.91
N LYS A 499 5.27 6.16 32.06
CA LYS A 499 5.92 5.83 33.35
C LYS A 499 6.75 4.55 33.17
N PRO A 500 8.03 4.51 33.54
CA PRO A 500 8.83 3.30 33.43
C PRO A 500 8.13 2.17 34.18
N ARG A 501 7.66 1.17 33.43
CA ARG A 501 7.02 -0.03 33.96
C ARG A 501 8.10 -1.05 34.33
N ALA A 502 7.81 -1.92 35.30
CA ALA A 502 8.73 -2.95 35.77
C ALA A 502 9.21 -3.84 34.60
N GLU A 503 10.52 -4.13 34.56
CA GLU A 503 11.15 -4.98 33.54
C GLU A 503 10.52 -6.38 33.52
N LEU A 504 10.30 -6.93 32.33
CA LEU A 504 9.90 -8.33 32.15
C LEU A 504 11.05 -9.26 32.59
N PRO A 505 10.73 -10.49 33.04
CA PRO A 505 11.77 -11.50 33.29
C PRO A 505 12.56 -11.78 32.00
N SER A 506 13.89 -11.79 32.10
CA SER A 506 14.79 -12.08 30.97
C SER A 506 14.45 -13.44 30.34
N ILE A 507 14.16 -13.45 29.04
CA ILE A 507 14.05 -14.70 28.26
C ILE A 507 15.43 -15.35 28.25
N ARG A 508 15.53 -16.60 28.72
CA ARG A 508 16.74 -17.43 28.62
C ARG A 508 16.57 -18.47 27.53
#